data_AF-A0A6B1CVS6-F1
#
_entry.id   AF-A0A6B1CVS6-F1
#
_cell.length_a   1.000
_cell.length_b   1.000
_cell.length_c   1.000
_cell.angle_alpha   90.00
_cell.angle_beta   90.00
_cell.angle_gamma   90.00
#
_symmetry.space_group_name_H-M   'P 1'
#
loop_
_entity.id
_entity.type
_entity.pdbx_description
1 polymer ?
#
loop_
_entity_poly.entity_id
_entity_poly.type
_entity_poly.pdbx_seq_one_letter_code
_entity_poly.pdbx_strand_id
1 'polypeptide(L)'
;MSLGRNLKELRQKQSLNQKDLSDRSGVSQATISRIETGRVRQPGSAALKNLANALGVSADSLMDDTAHLARVHKDRLHQIAEALNAFVIHENGQLHLISQTLADLLGYREEELLAKDGIELLFAPQSRPEARHMVASGSSNAYEALMVRGDGSFLPVEITNVNISEKECLSIVRDITTHCCQQAAFRVLLAGCDAAKMRDLGKVVRILGDELEAMGVQFEAVNLQVIDEQRNLLACYRAYSAARGYRSLQNVVNLQESLGRFASLRRLVSYWNRDKTWKREADEDFRQMTQEIFSDSMYRPGLLIDVPFAQGMLGLGLPIGGPRRTEQLATILGEFARSISLVVKRLFELLSLREKLDST
;
A
#
# COMPACT_ATOMS: atom_id res chain seq x y z
N MET A 1 13.20 34.66 -12.91
CA MET A 1 12.80 35.84 -12.14
C MET A 1 13.58 36.93 -12.80
N SER A 2 12.93 38.03 -13.17
CA SER A 2 13.61 39.23 -13.64
C SER A 2 14.83 39.51 -12.75
N LEU A 3 16.01 39.62 -13.36
CA LEU A 3 17.27 40.22 -12.89
C LEU A 3 17.27 40.73 -11.44
N GLY A 4 16.34 41.62 -11.09
CA GLY A 4 16.10 42.13 -9.74
C GLY A 4 16.08 41.13 -8.59
N ARG A 5 15.42 39.97 -8.73
CA ARG A 5 15.34 39.04 -7.59
C ARG A 5 16.60 38.20 -7.46
N ASN A 6 17.27 37.87 -8.58
CA ASN A 6 18.60 37.26 -8.58
C ASN A 6 19.63 38.21 -7.94
N LEU A 7 19.57 39.50 -8.30
CA LEU A 7 20.38 40.56 -7.69
C LEU A 7 20.17 40.64 -6.17
N LYS A 8 18.92 40.59 -5.71
CA LYS A 8 18.56 40.61 -4.28
C LYS A 8 19.10 39.39 -3.53
N GLU A 9 18.94 38.19 -4.10
CA GLU A 9 19.40 36.93 -3.49
C GLU A 9 20.94 36.89 -3.37
N LEU A 10 21.68 37.22 -4.44
CA LEU A 10 23.15 37.27 -4.42
C LEU A 10 23.67 38.30 -3.42
N ARG A 11 23.02 39.47 -3.35
CA ARG A 11 23.34 40.51 -2.36
C ARG A 11 23.17 40.01 -0.93
N GLN A 12 22.05 39.33 -0.65
CA GLN A 12 21.74 38.79 0.69
C GLN A 12 22.66 37.63 1.09
N LYS A 13 23.08 36.77 0.14
CA LYS A 13 24.07 35.70 0.38
C LYS A 13 25.43 36.24 0.82
N GLN A 14 25.79 37.46 0.43
CA GLN A 14 26.99 38.16 0.89
C GLN A 14 26.73 39.06 2.11
N SER A 15 25.55 38.95 2.73
CA SER A 15 25.12 39.76 3.89
C SER A 15 25.16 41.28 3.64
N LEU A 16 25.04 41.72 2.39
CA LEU A 16 25.03 43.13 2.02
C LEU A 16 23.62 43.71 2.09
N ASN A 17 23.46 44.94 2.56
CA ASN A 17 22.25 45.72 2.34
C ASN A 17 22.30 46.46 0.97
N GLN A 18 21.21 47.10 0.54
CA GLN A 18 21.16 47.79 -0.77
C GLN A 18 22.15 48.96 -0.87
N LYS A 19 22.46 49.63 0.25
CA LYS A 19 23.45 50.69 0.33
C LYS A 19 24.86 50.12 0.21
N ASP A 20 25.16 49.01 0.88
CA ASP A 20 26.48 48.36 0.78
C ASP A 20 26.77 47.91 -0.66
N LEU A 21 25.77 47.37 -1.37
CA LEU A 21 25.91 47.03 -2.78
C LEU A 21 26.05 48.29 -3.66
N SER A 22 25.39 49.39 -3.29
CA SER A 22 25.53 50.68 -3.96
C SER A 22 26.96 51.19 -3.88
N ASP A 23 27.53 51.19 -2.67
CA ASP A 23 28.88 51.66 -2.38
C ASP A 23 29.93 50.78 -3.10
N ARG A 24 29.71 49.46 -3.19
CA ARG A 24 30.62 48.53 -3.88
C ARG A 24 30.54 48.57 -5.40
N SER A 25 29.35 48.81 -5.96
CA SER A 25 29.11 48.77 -7.42
C SER A 25 29.17 50.14 -8.09
N GLY A 26 29.07 51.23 -7.33
CA GLY A 26 28.89 52.58 -7.89
C GLY A 26 27.54 52.78 -8.58
N VAL A 27 26.61 51.83 -8.47
CA VAL A 27 25.22 51.97 -8.94
C VAL A 27 24.37 52.52 -7.79
N SER A 28 23.59 53.57 -8.04
CA SER A 28 22.81 54.21 -6.96
C SER A 28 21.86 53.22 -6.25
N GLN A 29 21.72 53.36 -4.93
CA GLN A 29 20.79 52.55 -4.13
C GLN A 29 19.36 52.60 -4.68
N ALA A 30 18.93 53.75 -5.20
CA ALA A 30 17.63 53.91 -5.85
C ALA A 30 17.50 53.06 -7.12
N THR A 31 18.56 53.00 -7.94
CA THR A 31 18.62 52.13 -9.13
C THR A 31 18.58 50.66 -8.73
N ILE A 32 19.35 50.24 -7.72
CA ILE A 32 19.34 48.87 -7.19
C ILE A 32 17.94 48.50 -6.71
N SER A 33 17.29 49.36 -5.93
CA SER A 33 15.92 49.13 -5.45
C SER A 33 14.90 49.01 -6.59
N ARG A 34 14.98 49.86 -7.63
CA ARG A 34 14.12 49.76 -8.83
C ARG A 34 14.37 48.48 -9.62
N ILE A 35 15.61 48.02 -9.69
CA ILE A 35 15.95 46.73 -10.31
C ILE A 35 15.37 45.59 -9.47
N GLU A 36 15.63 45.55 -8.16
CA GLU A 36 15.13 44.51 -7.23
C GLU A 36 13.60 44.40 -7.17
N THR A 37 12.89 45.52 -7.34
CA THR A 37 11.43 45.58 -7.38
C THR A 37 10.83 45.31 -8.77
N GLY A 38 11.67 45.11 -9.80
CA GLY A 38 11.23 44.81 -11.16
C GLY A 38 10.74 46.02 -11.96
N ARG A 39 10.89 47.25 -11.44
CA ARG A 39 10.59 48.51 -12.16
C ARG A 39 11.61 48.81 -13.26
N VAL A 40 12.84 48.29 -13.12
CA VAL A 40 13.87 48.30 -14.17
C VAL A 40 14.24 46.85 -14.48
N ARG A 41 13.83 46.38 -15.67
CA ARG A 41 14.10 44.99 -16.12
C ARG A 41 15.36 44.88 -16.98
N GLN A 42 15.78 45.98 -17.61
CA GLN A 42 16.96 46.06 -18.47
C GLN A 42 17.81 47.28 -18.06
N PRO A 43 18.71 47.13 -17.07
CA PRO A 43 19.69 48.18 -16.77
C PRO A 43 20.71 48.31 -17.90
N GLY A 44 21.29 49.50 -18.05
CA GLY A 44 22.36 49.72 -19.02
C GLY A 44 23.56 48.80 -18.79
N SER A 45 24.30 48.48 -19.85
CA SER A 45 25.42 47.54 -19.84
C SER A 45 26.48 47.86 -18.78
N ALA A 46 26.77 49.14 -18.55
CA ALA A 46 27.70 49.59 -17.51
C ALA A 46 27.19 49.28 -16.09
N ALA A 47 25.92 49.55 -15.81
CA ALA A 47 25.32 49.27 -14.50
C ALA A 47 25.25 47.76 -14.23
N LEU A 48 24.90 46.96 -15.25
CA LEU A 48 24.88 45.51 -15.14
C LEU A 48 26.27 44.93 -14.84
N LYS A 49 27.30 45.37 -15.58
CA LYS A 49 28.68 44.93 -15.39
C LYS A 49 29.22 45.31 -14.01
N ASN A 50 28.90 46.51 -13.54
CA ASN A 50 29.30 46.98 -12.22
C ASN A 50 28.65 46.18 -11.08
N LEU A 51 27.36 45.86 -11.20
CA LEU A 51 26.67 45.01 -10.22
C LEU A 51 27.23 43.59 -10.22
N ALA A 52 27.48 43.02 -11.40
CA ALA A 52 28.07 41.69 -11.54
C ALA A 52 29.47 41.61 -10.92
N ASN A 53 30.34 42.59 -11.22
CA ASN A 53 31.68 42.69 -10.65
C ASN A 53 31.66 42.84 -9.12
N ALA A 54 30.78 43.70 -8.59
CA ALA A 54 30.64 43.91 -7.15
C ALA A 54 30.16 42.65 -6.39
N LEU A 55 29.44 41.76 -7.09
CA LEU A 55 28.96 40.49 -6.57
C LEU A 55 29.88 39.32 -6.91
N GLY A 56 30.95 39.52 -7.69
CA GLY A 56 31.89 38.47 -8.09
C GLY A 56 31.29 37.43 -9.05
N VAL A 57 30.28 37.80 -9.85
CA VAL A 57 29.64 36.92 -10.83
C VAL A 57 29.77 37.50 -12.24
N SER A 58 29.53 36.71 -13.29
CA SER A 58 29.45 37.24 -14.66
C SER A 58 28.13 37.98 -14.88
N ALA A 59 28.13 38.93 -15.82
CA ALA A 59 26.90 39.62 -16.23
C ALA A 59 25.85 38.61 -16.76
N ASP A 60 26.30 37.58 -17.48
CA ASP A 60 25.43 36.49 -17.94
C ASP A 60 24.82 35.74 -16.76
N SER A 61 25.59 35.36 -15.73
CA SER A 61 25.07 34.69 -14.52
C SER A 61 24.06 35.55 -13.75
N LEU A 62 24.24 36.87 -13.77
CA LEU A 62 23.28 37.82 -13.18
C LEU A 62 21.95 37.84 -13.96
N MET A 63 22.03 37.66 -15.28
CA MET A 63 20.89 37.60 -16.21
C MET A 63 20.36 36.18 -16.43
N ASP A 64 21.04 35.17 -15.92
CA ASP A 64 20.75 33.77 -16.20
C ASP A 64 19.46 33.33 -15.51
N ASP A 65 18.38 33.29 -16.27
CA ASP A 65 17.06 32.86 -15.82
C ASP A 65 16.99 31.34 -15.62
N THR A 66 17.99 30.56 -16.08
CA THR A 66 17.95 29.08 -16.05
C THR A 66 17.90 28.53 -14.63
N ALA A 67 18.73 29.02 -13.71
CA ALA A 67 18.75 28.56 -12.33
C ALA A 67 17.43 28.86 -11.59
N HIS A 68 16.80 30.00 -11.90
CA HIS A 68 15.50 30.34 -11.36
C HIS A 68 14.38 29.50 -11.97
N LEU A 69 14.35 29.35 -13.30
CA LEU A 69 13.37 28.54 -14.00
C LEU A 69 13.44 27.09 -13.52
N ALA A 70 14.65 26.55 -13.34
CA ALA A 70 14.87 25.24 -12.74
C ALA A 70 14.28 25.15 -11.32
N ARG A 71 14.48 26.18 -10.47
CA ARG A 71 13.89 26.21 -9.13
C ARG A 71 12.36 26.23 -9.17
N VAL A 72 11.75 27.11 -9.97
CA VAL A 72 10.29 27.20 -10.07
C VAL A 72 9.67 25.95 -10.69
N HIS A 73 10.33 25.34 -11.67
CA HIS A 73 9.90 24.05 -12.23
C HIS A 73 9.97 22.95 -11.17
N LYS A 74 11.06 22.89 -10.40
CA LYS A 74 11.21 21.92 -9.31
C LYS A 74 10.13 22.10 -8.23
N ASP A 75 9.87 23.34 -7.80
CA ASP A 75 8.85 23.64 -6.79
C ASP A 75 7.44 23.27 -7.28
N ARG A 76 7.12 23.58 -8.55
CA ARG A 76 5.84 23.19 -9.17
C ARG A 76 5.70 21.68 -9.32
N LEU A 77 6.77 20.99 -9.69
CA LEU A 77 6.77 19.53 -9.84
C LEU A 77 6.50 18.85 -8.50
N HIS A 78 7.12 19.33 -7.41
CA HIS A 78 6.80 18.85 -6.05
C HIS A 78 5.32 19.05 -5.72
N GLN A 79 4.76 20.24 -5.99
CA GLN A 79 3.34 20.50 -5.73
C GLN A 79 2.40 19.59 -6.52
N ILE A 80 2.72 19.33 -7.79
CA ILE A 80 1.96 18.40 -8.64
C ILE A 80 2.05 16.97 -8.08
N ALA A 81 3.26 16.55 -7.70
CA ALA A 81 3.46 15.22 -7.15
C ALA A 81 2.69 15.02 -5.82
N GLU A 82 2.72 16.01 -4.93
CA GLU A 82 1.92 16.03 -3.70
C GLU A 82 0.43 15.91 -3.97
N ALA A 83 -0.09 16.69 -4.92
CA ALA A 83 -1.52 16.68 -5.24
C ALA A 83 -1.99 15.34 -5.87
N LEU A 84 -1.08 14.58 -6.48
CA LEU A 84 -1.40 13.39 -7.26
C LEU A 84 -0.91 12.08 -6.63
N ASN A 85 -0.34 12.10 -5.42
CA ASN A 85 0.32 10.94 -4.81
C ASN A 85 1.30 10.29 -5.79
N ALA A 86 2.23 11.09 -6.32
CA ALA A 86 3.10 10.68 -7.40
C ALA A 86 4.58 10.68 -6.99
N PHE A 87 5.39 9.98 -7.78
CA PHE A 87 6.83 10.04 -7.70
C PHE A 87 7.44 10.34 -9.08
N VAL A 88 8.67 10.85 -9.10
CA VAL A 88 9.42 11.07 -10.33
C VAL A 88 10.56 10.07 -10.39
N ILE A 89 10.63 9.35 -11.51
CA ILE A 89 11.64 8.32 -11.74
C ILE A 89 12.33 8.56 -13.08
N HIS A 90 13.64 8.37 -13.08
CA HIS A 90 14.46 8.43 -14.28
C HIS A 90 14.40 7.10 -15.05
N GLU A 91 14.69 7.11 -16.36
CA GLU A 91 14.65 5.94 -17.26
C GLU A 91 15.52 4.76 -16.78
N ASN A 92 16.55 5.05 -16.00
CA ASN A 92 17.45 4.05 -15.38
C ASN A 92 16.90 3.47 -14.06
N GLY A 93 15.72 3.89 -13.61
CA GLY A 93 15.06 3.46 -12.39
C GLY A 93 15.36 4.33 -11.15
N GLN A 94 16.17 5.39 -11.25
CA GLN A 94 16.48 6.22 -10.09
C GLN A 94 15.31 7.10 -9.66
N LEU A 95 14.96 7.06 -8.38
CA LEU A 95 13.91 7.91 -7.81
C LEU A 95 14.45 9.31 -7.52
N HIS A 96 13.87 10.33 -8.15
CA HIS A 96 14.28 11.72 -8.00
C HIS A 96 13.39 12.53 -7.06
N LEU A 97 12.14 12.11 -6.90
CA LEU A 97 11.13 12.79 -6.08
C LEU A 97 10.06 11.78 -5.69
N ILE A 98 9.48 11.93 -4.51
CA ILE A 98 8.25 11.23 -4.11
C ILE A 98 7.40 12.20 -3.29
N SER A 99 6.08 12.16 -3.45
CA SER A 99 5.21 12.93 -2.57
C SER A 99 5.28 12.39 -1.13
N GLN A 100 5.21 13.28 -0.16
CA GLN A 100 5.18 12.94 1.26
C GLN A 100 3.99 12.05 1.57
N THR A 101 2.82 12.34 0.99
CA THR A 101 1.61 11.50 1.15
C THR A 101 1.83 10.06 0.69
N LEU A 102 2.55 9.85 -0.41
CA LEU A 102 2.86 8.52 -0.94
C LEU A 102 3.95 7.84 -0.12
N ALA A 103 4.99 8.57 0.28
CA ALA A 103 6.04 8.06 1.17
C ALA A 103 5.44 7.57 2.50
N ASP A 104 4.55 8.37 3.12
CA ASP A 104 3.83 8.02 4.35
C ASP A 104 2.93 6.79 4.15
N LEU A 105 2.19 6.73 3.04
CA LEU A 105 1.34 5.59 2.69
C LEU A 105 2.15 4.28 2.58
N LEU A 106 3.33 4.36 1.99
CA LEU A 106 4.26 3.25 1.83
C LEU A 106 5.11 3.00 3.10
N GLY A 107 5.11 3.92 4.06
CA GLY A 107 5.85 3.80 5.31
C GLY A 107 7.36 3.96 5.15
N TYR A 108 7.79 4.78 4.18
CA TYR A 108 9.20 5.14 3.98
C TYR A 108 9.44 6.59 4.36
N ARG A 109 10.69 6.89 4.76
CA ARG A 109 11.18 8.26 4.80
C ARG A 109 11.75 8.64 3.43
N GLU A 110 11.60 9.89 3.04
CA GLU A 110 12.07 10.38 1.74
C GLU A 110 13.57 10.09 1.52
N GLU A 111 14.41 10.29 2.55
CA GLU A 111 15.86 10.06 2.44
C GLU A 111 16.23 8.59 2.21
N GLU A 112 15.31 7.67 2.53
CA GLU A 112 15.49 6.24 2.28
C GLU A 112 15.24 5.87 0.83
N LEU A 113 14.66 6.76 0.02
CA LEU A 113 14.21 6.49 -1.33
C LEU A 113 14.98 7.28 -2.39
N LEU A 114 15.35 8.52 -2.11
CA LEU A 114 16.00 9.41 -3.09
C LEU A 114 17.33 8.85 -3.62
N ALA A 115 17.53 9.01 -4.92
CA ALA A 115 18.70 8.56 -5.71
C ALA A 115 18.98 7.05 -5.67
N LYS A 116 18.06 6.24 -5.14
CA LYS A 116 18.12 4.77 -5.19
C LYS A 116 17.29 4.24 -6.35
N ASP A 117 17.46 2.94 -6.65
CA ASP A 117 16.60 2.25 -7.62
C ASP A 117 15.17 2.15 -7.04
N GLY A 118 14.30 3.03 -7.50
CA GLY A 118 12.90 3.11 -7.07
C GLY A 118 12.10 1.89 -7.49
N ILE A 119 12.47 1.21 -8.58
CA ILE A 119 11.77 0.00 -9.03
C ILE A 119 12.08 -1.16 -8.08
N GLU A 120 13.35 -1.33 -7.72
CA GLU A 120 13.75 -2.39 -6.79
C GLU A 120 13.19 -2.18 -5.37
N LEU A 121 13.11 -0.93 -4.92
CA LEU A 121 12.63 -0.59 -3.58
C LEU A 121 11.10 -0.58 -3.47
N LEU A 122 10.42 0.02 -4.45
CA LEU A 122 8.99 0.30 -4.34
C LEU A 122 8.11 -0.79 -4.94
N PHE A 123 8.64 -1.73 -5.74
CA PHE A 123 7.83 -2.75 -6.43
C PHE A 123 8.18 -4.17 -6.03
N ALA A 124 7.14 -4.98 -5.83
CA ALA A 124 7.27 -6.41 -5.57
C ALA A 124 7.97 -7.11 -6.73
N PRO A 125 8.74 -8.20 -6.50
CA PRO A 125 9.51 -8.87 -7.55
C PRO A 125 8.72 -9.19 -8.82
N GLN A 126 7.46 -9.61 -8.68
CA GLN A 126 6.59 -9.91 -9.81
C GLN A 126 6.17 -8.69 -10.64
N SER A 127 6.13 -7.48 -10.06
CA SER A 127 5.70 -6.25 -10.74
C SER A 127 6.86 -5.45 -11.34
N ARG A 128 8.11 -5.77 -10.99
CA ARG A 128 9.30 -5.04 -11.48
C ARG A 128 9.48 -5.08 -13.00
N PRO A 129 9.30 -6.23 -13.71
CA PRO A 129 9.50 -6.26 -15.15
C PRO A 129 8.55 -5.32 -15.90
N GLU A 130 7.28 -5.31 -15.49
CA GLU A 130 6.27 -4.43 -16.07
C GLU A 130 6.54 -2.96 -15.73
N ALA A 131 6.88 -2.64 -14.48
CA ALA A 131 7.26 -1.28 -14.09
C ALA A 131 8.47 -0.76 -14.92
N ARG A 132 9.51 -1.58 -15.12
CA ARG A 132 10.67 -1.24 -15.98
C ARG A 132 10.23 -0.98 -17.42
N HIS A 133 9.40 -1.85 -17.98
CA HIS A 133 8.88 -1.68 -19.34
C HIS A 133 8.05 -0.40 -19.47
N MET A 134 7.17 -0.11 -18.51
CA MET A 134 6.29 1.07 -18.55
C MET A 134 7.07 2.37 -18.35
N VAL A 135 8.12 2.38 -17.53
CA VAL A 135 9.02 3.53 -17.38
C VAL A 135 9.86 3.75 -18.66
N ALA A 136 10.44 2.69 -19.22
CA ALA A 136 11.30 2.79 -20.40
C ALA A 136 10.54 3.09 -21.70
N SER A 137 9.33 2.55 -21.86
CA SER A 137 8.50 2.77 -23.06
C SER A 137 7.86 4.16 -23.10
N GLY A 138 7.79 4.86 -21.95
CA GLY A 138 7.08 6.12 -21.83
C GLY A 138 5.57 6.00 -22.07
N SER A 139 5.01 4.79 -21.98
CA SER A 139 3.58 4.53 -22.16
C SER A 139 2.76 5.22 -21.08
N SER A 140 1.71 5.92 -21.49
CA SER A 140 0.76 6.58 -20.59
C SER A 140 -0.44 5.69 -20.22
N ASN A 141 -0.43 4.41 -20.59
CA ASN A 141 -1.48 3.49 -20.19
C ASN A 141 -1.36 3.17 -18.70
N ALA A 142 -2.50 3.13 -18.02
CA ALA A 142 -2.55 2.65 -16.64
C ALA A 142 -2.22 1.16 -16.58
N TYR A 143 -1.50 0.74 -15.55
CA TYR A 143 -1.17 -0.66 -15.27
C TYR A 143 -1.27 -0.95 -13.77
N GLU A 144 -1.59 -2.20 -13.43
CA GLU A 144 -1.65 -2.64 -12.04
C GLU A 144 -0.28 -3.14 -11.58
N ALA A 145 0.07 -2.85 -10.33
CA ALA A 145 1.30 -3.32 -9.72
C ALA A 145 1.12 -3.56 -8.22
N LEU A 146 1.99 -4.38 -7.64
CA LEU A 146 2.14 -4.50 -6.19
C LEU A 146 3.34 -3.66 -5.77
N MET A 147 3.09 -2.62 -4.97
CA MET A 147 4.14 -1.87 -4.31
C MET A 147 4.55 -2.51 -2.99
N VAL A 148 5.81 -2.34 -2.59
CA VAL A 148 6.34 -2.82 -1.30
C VAL A 148 6.40 -1.66 -0.33
N ARG A 149 5.88 -1.86 0.87
CA ARG A 149 5.99 -0.90 1.97
C ARG A 149 7.28 -1.12 2.76
N GLY A 150 7.69 -0.13 3.56
CA GLY A 150 8.88 -0.23 4.42
C GLY A 150 8.82 -1.36 5.46
N ASP A 151 7.61 -1.81 5.82
CA ASP A 151 7.40 -2.98 6.70
C ASP A 151 7.42 -4.33 5.95
N GLY A 152 7.59 -4.32 4.63
CA GLY A 152 7.59 -5.50 3.76
C GLY A 152 6.21 -5.98 3.30
N SER A 153 5.11 -5.33 3.73
CA SER A 153 3.77 -5.62 3.22
C SER A 153 3.57 -5.07 1.82
N PHE A 154 2.65 -5.67 1.06
CA PHE A 154 2.34 -5.22 -0.29
C PHE A 154 1.11 -4.30 -0.33
N LEU A 155 1.13 -3.34 -1.26
CA LEU A 155 0.03 -2.44 -1.59
C LEU A 155 -0.33 -2.60 -3.07
N PRO A 156 -1.53 -3.09 -3.41
CA PRO A 156 -1.99 -3.06 -4.80
C PRO A 156 -2.28 -1.63 -5.24
N VAL A 157 -1.69 -1.25 -6.37
CA VAL A 157 -1.82 0.08 -6.97
C VAL A 157 -2.10 0.01 -8.45
N GLU A 158 -2.79 1.02 -8.96
CA GLU A 158 -2.82 1.36 -10.38
C GLU A 158 -1.85 2.53 -10.59
N ILE A 159 -0.98 2.42 -11.60
CA ILE A 159 0.04 3.43 -11.90
C ILE A 159 -0.16 3.95 -13.32
N THR A 160 -0.09 5.26 -13.47
CA THR A 160 -0.07 5.94 -14.77
C THR A 160 1.20 6.76 -14.87
N ASN A 161 2.01 6.50 -15.90
CA ASN A 161 3.24 7.24 -16.16
C ASN A 161 2.98 8.41 -17.12
N VAL A 162 3.49 9.59 -16.78
CA VAL A 162 3.44 10.77 -17.64
C VAL A 162 4.87 11.24 -17.86
N ASN A 163 5.35 11.20 -19.10
CA ASN A 163 6.69 11.70 -19.43
C ASN A 163 6.76 13.21 -19.18
N ILE A 164 7.73 13.63 -18.38
CA ILE A 164 8.00 15.05 -18.08
C ILE A 164 9.29 15.53 -18.75
N SER A 165 10.16 14.62 -19.16
CA SER A 165 11.31 14.85 -20.02
C SER A 165 11.61 13.61 -20.87
N GLU A 166 12.65 13.63 -21.71
CA GLU A 166 13.08 12.45 -22.47
C GLU A 166 13.50 11.27 -21.58
N LYS A 167 13.88 11.55 -20.32
CA LYS A 167 14.48 10.57 -19.42
C LYS A 167 13.76 10.43 -18.08
N GLU A 168 12.71 11.20 -17.84
CA GLU A 168 11.99 11.19 -16.57
C GLU A 168 10.49 11.09 -16.81
N CYS A 169 9.85 10.27 -15.99
CA CYS A 169 8.40 10.21 -15.91
C CYS A 169 7.92 10.52 -14.50
N LEU A 170 6.77 11.21 -14.44
CA LEU A 170 5.95 11.35 -13.25
C LEU A 170 5.01 10.14 -13.20
N SER A 171 5.18 9.29 -12.21
CA SER A 171 4.36 8.11 -11.96
C SER A 171 3.30 8.45 -10.93
N ILE A 172 2.05 8.57 -11.38
CA ILE A 172 0.87 8.81 -10.54
C ILE A 172 0.43 7.48 -9.96
N VAL A 173 0.28 7.39 -8.63
CA VAL A 173 -0.05 6.14 -7.94
C VAL A 173 -1.42 6.21 -7.31
N ARG A 174 -2.27 5.24 -7.64
CA ARG A 174 -3.61 5.10 -7.08
C ARG A 174 -3.71 3.81 -6.26
N ASP A 175 -4.04 3.93 -4.97
CA ASP A 175 -4.38 2.77 -4.14
C ASP A 175 -5.67 2.13 -4.65
N ILE A 176 -5.59 0.87 -5.06
CA ILE A 176 -6.72 0.07 -5.54
C ILE A 176 -7.08 -1.08 -4.59
N THR A 177 -6.60 -1.07 -3.34
CA THR A 177 -6.85 -2.13 -2.34
C THR A 177 -8.34 -2.44 -2.21
N THR A 178 -9.17 -1.42 -2.07
CA THR A 178 -10.63 -1.59 -1.97
C THR A 178 -11.22 -2.24 -3.22
N HIS A 179 -10.76 -1.83 -4.40
CA HIS A 179 -11.24 -2.36 -5.68
C HIS A 179 -10.87 -3.85 -5.83
N CYS A 180 -9.59 -4.20 -5.61
CA CYS A 180 -9.14 -5.59 -5.64
C CYS A 180 -9.88 -6.45 -4.61
N CYS A 181 -10.07 -5.94 -3.40
CA CYS A 181 -10.79 -6.64 -2.33
C CYS A 181 -12.24 -6.95 -2.71
N GLN A 182 -12.95 -5.99 -3.30
CA GLN A 182 -14.34 -6.17 -3.74
C GLN A 182 -14.45 -7.18 -4.88
N GLN A 183 -13.57 -7.10 -5.87
CA GLN A 183 -13.54 -8.07 -6.97
C GLN A 183 -13.24 -9.49 -6.47
N ALA A 184 -12.25 -9.62 -5.58
CA ALA A 184 -11.88 -10.89 -4.97
C ALA A 184 -13.03 -11.47 -4.13
N ALA A 185 -13.66 -10.66 -3.28
CA ALA A 185 -14.79 -11.07 -2.47
C ALA A 185 -15.98 -11.53 -3.33
N PHE A 186 -16.19 -10.92 -4.50
CA PHE A 186 -17.18 -11.34 -5.48
C PHE A 186 -16.83 -12.71 -6.10
N ARG A 187 -15.57 -12.93 -6.49
CA ARG A 187 -15.11 -14.25 -7.00
C ARG A 187 -15.26 -15.36 -5.96
N VAL A 188 -14.97 -15.09 -4.70
CA VAL A 188 -15.20 -16.02 -3.59
C VAL A 188 -16.70 -16.32 -3.41
N LEU A 189 -17.56 -15.30 -3.51
CA LEU A 189 -19.01 -15.49 -3.46
C LEU A 189 -19.51 -16.36 -4.60
N LEU A 190 -19.06 -16.12 -5.83
CA LEU A 190 -19.40 -16.93 -7.01
C LEU A 190 -18.98 -18.40 -6.82
N ALA A 191 -17.75 -18.65 -6.35
CA ALA A 191 -17.31 -20.01 -6.04
C ALA A 191 -18.18 -20.67 -4.96
N GLY A 192 -18.69 -19.90 -3.99
CA GLY A 192 -19.63 -20.37 -3.00
C GLY A 192 -21.04 -20.63 -3.53
N CYS A 193 -21.47 -19.97 -4.61
CA CYS A 193 -22.72 -20.31 -5.30
C CYS A 193 -22.67 -21.70 -5.93
N ASP A 194 -21.50 -22.14 -6.40
CA ASP A 194 -21.30 -23.48 -6.95
C ASP A 194 -21.22 -24.57 -5.87
N ALA A 195 -20.99 -24.20 -4.60
CA ALA A 195 -20.98 -25.13 -3.48
C ALA A 195 -22.38 -25.69 -3.22
N ALA A 196 -22.50 -27.02 -3.07
CA ALA A 196 -23.77 -27.71 -2.84
C ALA A 196 -23.83 -28.40 -1.46
N LYS A 197 -22.69 -28.57 -0.80
CA LYS A 197 -22.52 -29.21 0.51
C LYS A 197 -21.46 -28.47 1.33
N MET A 198 -21.49 -28.61 2.66
CA MET A 198 -20.50 -28.01 3.55
C MET A 198 -19.06 -28.35 3.17
N ARG A 199 -18.78 -29.61 2.82
CA ARG A 199 -17.45 -30.07 2.37
C ARG A 199 -16.90 -29.32 1.15
N ASP A 200 -17.74 -28.65 0.37
CA ASP A 200 -17.30 -27.90 -0.80
C ASP A 200 -16.66 -26.55 -0.40
N LEU A 201 -16.90 -26.08 0.83
CA LEU A 201 -16.26 -24.88 1.39
C LEU A 201 -14.73 -24.99 1.42
N GLY A 202 -14.16 -26.19 1.48
CA GLY A 202 -12.70 -26.37 1.36
C GLY A 202 -12.15 -25.78 0.06
N LYS A 203 -12.90 -25.87 -1.05
CA LYS A 203 -12.53 -25.24 -2.33
C LYS A 203 -12.68 -23.72 -2.28
N VAL A 204 -13.76 -23.23 -1.65
CA VAL A 204 -14.03 -21.79 -1.49
C VAL A 204 -12.93 -21.13 -0.66
N VAL A 205 -12.50 -21.75 0.43
CA VAL A 205 -11.42 -21.26 1.29
C VAL A 205 -10.07 -21.27 0.58
N ARG A 206 -9.83 -22.25 -0.31
CA ARG A 206 -8.65 -22.25 -1.19
C ARG A 206 -8.66 -21.06 -2.14
N ILE A 207 -9.78 -20.81 -2.83
CA ILE A 207 -9.93 -19.67 -3.75
C ILE A 207 -9.75 -18.35 -2.98
N LEU A 208 -10.32 -18.23 -1.78
CA LEU A 208 -10.10 -17.07 -0.91
C LEU A 208 -8.61 -16.86 -0.61
N GLY A 209 -7.87 -17.94 -0.31
CA GLY A 209 -6.42 -17.90 -0.17
C GLY A 209 -5.70 -17.39 -1.41
N ASP A 210 -6.03 -17.92 -2.59
CA ASP A 210 -5.45 -17.50 -3.87
C ASP A 210 -5.69 -16.00 -4.13
N GLU A 211 -6.89 -15.50 -3.83
CA GLU A 211 -7.24 -14.08 -3.97
C GLU A 211 -6.49 -13.18 -2.99
N LEU A 212 -6.31 -13.61 -1.74
CA LEU A 212 -5.51 -12.88 -0.76
C LEU A 212 -4.04 -12.80 -1.21
N GLU A 213 -3.47 -13.88 -1.76
CA GLU A 213 -2.11 -13.87 -2.30
C GLU A 213 -1.96 -12.94 -3.50
N ALA A 214 -2.94 -12.94 -4.41
CA ALA A 214 -2.97 -12.03 -5.56
C ALA A 214 -2.99 -10.56 -5.13
N MET A 215 -3.66 -10.25 -4.01
CA MET A 215 -3.63 -8.93 -3.37
C MET A 215 -2.33 -8.63 -2.60
N GLY A 216 -1.38 -9.56 -2.57
CA GLY A 216 -0.12 -9.42 -1.85
C GLY A 216 -0.25 -9.59 -0.33
N VAL A 217 -1.31 -10.24 0.15
CA VAL A 217 -1.43 -10.58 1.58
C VAL A 217 -0.51 -11.76 1.89
N GLN A 218 0.40 -11.55 2.84
CA GLN A 218 1.32 -12.59 3.31
C GLN A 218 0.70 -13.35 4.49
N PHE A 219 0.53 -14.66 4.36
CA PHE A 219 -0.04 -15.52 5.40
C PHE A 219 0.52 -16.95 5.37
N GLU A 220 0.39 -17.67 6.49
CA GLU A 220 0.66 -19.10 6.57
C GLU A 220 -0.54 -19.92 6.11
N ALA A 221 -1.73 -19.60 6.65
CA ALA A 221 -2.97 -20.23 6.23
C ALA A 221 -4.19 -19.32 6.48
N VAL A 222 -5.19 -19.47 5.62
CA VAL A 222 -6.57 -19.03 5.86
C VAL A 222 -7.30 -20.14 6.60
N ASN A 223 -8.07 -19.78 7.62
CA ASN A 223 -8.93 -20.69 8.35
C ASN A 223 -10.39 -20.25 8.24
N LEU A 224 -11.31 -21.19 8.17
CA LEU A 224 -12.75 -20.92 8.27
C LEU A 224 -13.33 -21.88 9.30
N GLN A 225 -13.96 -21.33 10.34
CA GLN A 225 -14.73 -22.09 11.32
C GLN A 225 -16.21 -21.81 11.09
N VAL A 226 -16.98 -22.86 10.86
CA VAL A 226 -18.44 -22.81 10.75
C VAL A 226 -19.02 -23.51 11.96
N ILE A 227 -19.84 -22.79 12.72
CA ILE A 227 -20.43 -23.22 13.97
C ILE A 227 -21.91 -23.52 13.72
N ASP A 228 -22.30 -24.78 13.91
CA ASP A 228 -23.70 -25.22 13.89
C ASP A 228 -24.11 -25.63 15.30
N GLU A 229 -24.66 -24.68 16.06
CA GLU A 229 -25.13 -24.94 17.43
C GLU A 229 -26.31 -25.92 17.46
N GLN A 230 -27.16 -25.93 16.42
CA GLN A 230 -28.35 -26.80 16.37
C GLN A 230 -27.96 -28.26 16.22
N ARG A 231 -26.97 -28.55 15.36
CA ARG A 231 -26.44 -29.91 15.15
C ARG A 231 -25.29 -30.26 16.08
N ASN A 232 -24.85 -29.34 16.94
CA ASN A 232 -23.69 -29.48 17.83
C ASN A 232 -22.39 -29.81 17.05
N LEU A 233 -22.17 -29.13 15.93
CA LEU A 233 -21.02 -29.36 15.04
C LEU A 233 -20.16 -28.10 14.88
N LEU A 234 -18.85 -28.33 14.81
CA LEU A 234 -17.87 -27.34 14.38
C LEU A 234 -17.17 -27.88 13.13
N ALA A 235 -17.38 -27.24 11.98
CA ALA A 235 -16.65 -27.54 10.76
C ALA A 235 -15.48 -26.57 10.62
N CYS A 236 -14.27 -27.09 10.46
CA CYS A 236 -13.05 -26.31 10.30
C CYS A 236 -12.43 -26.58 8.94
N TYR A 237 -12.11 -25.52 8.22
CA TYR A 237 -11.42 -25.56 6.93
C TYR A 237 -10.14 -24.75 7.02
N ARG A 238 -9.09 -25.19 6.34
CA ARG A 238 -7.82 -24.49 6.25
C ARG A 238 -7.30 -24.57 4.82
N ALA A 239 -6.80 -23.46 4.29
CA ALA A 239 -6.02 -23.43 3.07
C ALA A 239 -4.66 -22.78 3.34
N TYR A 240 -3.60 -23.49 2.97
CA TYR A 240 -2.23 -23.01 3.06
C TYR A 240 -1.86 -22.13 1.87
N SER A 241 -0.95 -21.18 2.10
CA SER A 241 -0.34 -20.38 1.03
C SER A 241 0.43 -21.25 0.01
N ALA A 242 0.71 -20.67 -1.15
CA ALA A 242 1.58 -21.21 -2.20
C ALA A 242 2.92 -21.68 -1.63
N ALA A 243 3.51 -20.86 -0.76
CA ALA A 243 4.79 -21.12 -0.09
C ALA A 243 4.78 -22.40 0.76
N ARG A 244 3.60 -22.90 1.14
CA ARG A 244 3.37 -24.12 1.92
C ARG A 244 2.81 -25.28 1.07
N GLY A 245 2.80 -25.12 -0.25
CA GLY A 245 2.48 -26.17 -1.23
C GLY A 245 0.99 -26.35 -1.55
N TYR A 246 0.17 -25.30 -1.42
CA TYR A 246 -1.27 -25.31 -1.78
C TYR A 246 -2.05 -26.52 -1.25
N ARG A 247 -1.96 -26.76 0.06
CA ARG A 247 -2.72 -27.82 0.73
C ARG A 247 -3.98 -27.26 1.37
N SER A 248 -5.07 -28.02 1.30
CA SER A 248 -6.28 -27.73 2.08
C SER A 248 -6.56 -28.87 3.05
N LEU A 249 -6.99 -28.51 4.25
CA LEU A 249 -7.43 -29.44 5.29
C LEU A 249 -8.85 -29.09 5.69
N GLN A 250 -9.63 -30.10 6.01
CA GLN A 250 -10.96 -29.90 6.59
C GLN A 250 -11.27 -30.99 7.59
N ASN A 251 -11.98 -30.63 8.66
CA ASN A 251 -12.50 -31.59 9.61
C ASN A 251 -13.82 -31.09 10.21
N VAL A 252 -14.64 -32.02 10.72
CA VAL A 252 -15.88 -31.72 11.45
C VAL A 252 -15.82 -32.42 12.79
N VAL A 253 -15.99 -31.67 13.88
CA VAL A 253 -15.89 -32.16 15.26
C VAL A 253 -17.15 -31.81 16.06
N ASN A 254 -17.34 -32.49 17.19
CA ASN A 254 -18.42 -32.14 18.12
C ASN A 254 -18.10 -30.81 18.81
N LEU A 255 -19.03 -29.84 18.75
CA LEU A 255 -18.82 -28.49 19.26
C LEU A 255 -18.68 -28.47 20.78
N GLN A 256 -19.65 -29.03 21.51
CA GLN A 256 -19.64 -29.01 22.98
C GLN A 256 -18.46 -29.80 23.58
N GLU A 257 -18.13 -30.95 23.00
CA GLU A 257 -16.95 -31.71 23.43
C GLU A 257 -15.67 -30.88 23.24
N SER A 258 -15.50 -30.28 22.07
CA SER A 258 -14.33 -29.44 21.78
C SER A 258 -14.28 -28.20 22.67
N LEU A 259 -15.43 -27.59 22.98
CA LEU A 259 -15.54 -26.48 23.92
C LEU A 259 -15.20 -26.90 25.35
N GLY A 260 -15.47 -28.13 25.76
CA GLY A 260 -15.01 -28.67 27.05
C GLY A 260 -13.50 -28.80 27.13
N ARG A 261 -12.86 -29.13 26.00
CA ARG A 261 -11.43 -29.47 25.92
C ARG A 261 -10.51 -28.26 25.74
N PHE A 262 -10.85 -27.33 24.85
CA PHE A 262 -9.92 -26.26 24.42
C PHE A 262 -10.35 -24.88 24.90
N ALA A 263 -9.46 -24.20 25.65
CA ALA A 263 -9.73 -22.84 26.13
C ALA A 263 -9.74 -21.81 24.99
N SER A 264 -8.88 -21.99 24.00
CA SER A 264 -8.80 -21.17 22.79
C SER A 264 -10.08 -21.22 21.98
N LEU A 265 -10.73 -22.39 21.87
CA LEU A 265 -12.02 -22.51 21.20
C LEU A 265 -13.13 -21.78 21.97
N ARG A 266 -13.18 -21.93 23.30
CA ARG A 266 -14.15 -21.19 24.13
C ARG A 266 -14.02 -19.66 23.95
N ARG A 267 -12.78 -19.16 23.90
CA ARG A 267 -12.51 -17.74 23.63
C ARG A 267 -12.94 -17.35 22.21
N LEU A 268 -12.66 -18.18 21.20
CA LEU A 268 -13.10 -17.94 19.81
C LEU A 268 -14.60 -17.74 19.73
N VAL A 269 -15.36 -18.69 20.30
CA VAL A 269 -16.83 -18.64 20.34
C VAL A 269 -17.33 -17.43 21.14
N SER A 270 -16.65 -17.08 22.24
CA SER A 270 -16.99 -15.87 23.00
C SER A 270 -16.80 -14.57 22.20
N TYR A 271 -15.77 -14.47 21.37
CA TYR A 271 -15.56 -13.31 20.48
C TYR A 271 -16.58 -13.29 19.35
N TRP A 272 -16.86 -14.45 18.75
CA TRP A 272 -17.90 -14.63 17.75
C TRP A 272 -19.27 -14.15 18.26
N ASN A 273 -19.70 -14.61 19.43
CA ASN A 273 -20.97 -14.22 20.06
C ASN A 273 -21.09 -12.72 20.36
N ARG A 274 -19.95 -12.01 20.45
CA ARG A 274 -19.90 -10.56 20.69
C ARG A 274 -19.72 -9.75 19.40
N ASP A 275 -19.67 -10.42 18.25
CA ASP A 275 -19.37 -9.84 16.94
C ASP A 275 -18.07 -9.01 16.97
N LYS A 276 -17.01 -9.59 17.57
CA LYS A 276 -15.70 -8.93 17.70
C LYS A 276 -14.62 -9.68 16.95
N THR A 277 -13.80 -8.93 16.22
CA THR A 277 -12.52 -9.43 15.69
C THR A 277 -11.62 -9.86 16.85
N TRP A 278 -11.06 -11.07 16.76
CA TRP A 278 -10.14 -11.62 17.74
C TRP A 278 -8.72 -11.67 17.17
N LYS A 279 -7.81 -10.91 17.77
CA LYS A 279 -6.39 -10.93 17.45
C LYS A 279 -5.65 -11.60 18.59
N ARG A 280 -4.85 -12.63 18.31
CA ARG A 280 -4.08 -13.35 19.34
C ARG A 280 -2.78 -13.94 18.79
N GLU A 281 -1.85 -14.24 19.68
CA GLU A 281 -0.71 -15.11 19.37
C GLU A 281 -1.12 -16.58 19.43
N ALA A 282 -0.36 -17.46 18.78
CA ALA A 282 -0.58 -18.90 18.83
C ALA A 282 -0.02 -19.48 20.13
N ASP A 283 -0.86 -19.51 21.17
CA ASP A 283 -0.58 -20.14 22.46
C ASP A 283 -0.56 -21.68 22.38
N GLU A 284 -0.14 -22.33 23.46
CA GLU A 284 0.02 -23.78 23.49
C GLU A 284 -1.32 -24.53 23.35
N ASP A 285 -2.39 -24.00 23.95
CA ASP A 285 -3.75 -24.56 23.81
C ASP A 285 -4.22 -24.51 22.35
N PHE A 286 -3.97 -23.42 21.63
CA PHE A 286 -4.25 -23.32 20.20
C PHE A 286 -3.45 -24.33 19.37
N ARG A 287 -2.17 -24.54 19.69
CA ARG A 287 -1.33 -25.53 18.98
C ARG A 287 -1.84 -26.94 19.20
N GLN A 288 -2.16 -27.28 20.44
CA GLN A 288 -2.76 -28.57 20.78
C GLN A 288 -4.09 -28.77 20.05
N MET A 289 -5.00 -27.79 20.12
CA MET A 289 -6.27 -27.82 19.41
C MET A 289 -6.09 -28.04 17.91
N THR A 290 -5.17 -27.31 17.28
CA THR A 290 -4.87 -27.45 15.85
C THR A 290 -4.36 -28.85 15.53
N GLN A 291 -3.41 -29.35 16.30
CA GLN A 291 -2.81 -30.66 16.06
C GLN A 291 -3.87 -31.77 16.18
N GLU A 292 -4.76 -31.68 17.16
CA GLU A 292 -5.81 -32.69 17.34
C GLU A 292 -6.92 -32.60 16.29
N ILE A 293 -7.37 -31.40 15.93
CA ILE A 293 -8.44 -31.23 14.93
C ILE A 293 -7.94 -31.57 13.52
N PHE A 294 -6.73 -31.17 13.15
CA PHE A 294 -6.25 -31.30 11.77
C PHE A 294 -5.19 -32.39 11.58
N SER A 295 -4.71 -33.03 12.66
CA SER A 295 -3.53 -33.90 12.61
C SER A 295 -2.30 -33.20 12.00
N ASP A 296 -2.19 -31.88 12.23
CA ASP A 296 -1.18 -31.04 11.60
C ASP A 296 -0.32 -30.30 12.63
N SER A 297 0.93 -30.74 12.76
CA SER A 297 1.93 -30.14 13.65
C SER A 297 2.78 -29.04 12.99
N MET A 298 2.65 -28.84 11.67
CA MET A 298 3.48 -27.93 10.89
C MET A 298 2.92 -26.51 10.82
N TYR A 299 1.67 -26.31 11.21
CA TYR A 299 1.05 -24.99 11.29
C TYR A 299 1.44 -24.28 12.58
N ARG A 300 2.23 -23.20 12.45
CA ARG A 300 2.78 -22.46 13.59
C ARG A 300 2.76 -20.96 13.31
N PRO A 301 1.56 -20.34 13.19
CA PRO A 301 1.45 -18.92 12.93
C PRO A 301 1.99 -18.12 14.11
N GLY A 302 2.58 -16.96 13.84
CA GLY A 302 3.01 -16.01 14.88
C GLY A 302 1.85 -15.20 15.44
N LEU A 303 0.87 -14.87 14.59
CA LEU A 303 -0.33 -14.12 14.97
C LEU A 303 -1.54 -14.68 14.23
N LEU A 304 -2.69 -14.65 14.88
CA LEU A 304 -3.99 -15.04 14.35
C LEU A 304 -4.92 -13.83 14.38
N ILE A 305 -5.65 -13.62 13.29
CA ILE A 305 -6.72 -12.63 13.18
C ILE A 305 -7.97 -13.37 12.74
N ASP A 306 -8.99 -13.40 13.60
CA ASP A 306 -10.27 -14.03 13.29
C ASP A 306 -11.38 -12.96 13.27
N VAL A 307 -12.08 -12.85 12.15
CA VAL A 307 -13.19 -11.92 11.94
C VAL A 307 -14.52 -12.69 11.97
N PRO A 308 -15.50 -12.25 12.76
CA PRO A 308 -16.79 -12.93 12.87
C PRO A 308 -17.65 -12.77 11.62
N PHE A 309 -18.50 -13.76 11.39
CA PHE A 309 -19.67 -13.70 10.54
C PHE A 309 -20.83 -14.48 11.18
N ALA A 310 -22.01 -14.49 10.56
CA ALA A 310 -23.23 -14.97 11.22
C ALA A 310 -23.18 -16.42 11.74
N GLN A 311 -22.41 -17.31 11.12
CA GLN A 311 -22.29 -18.72 11.53
C GLN A 311 -20.83 -19.13 11.80
N GLY A 312 -19.97 -18.19 12.21
CA GLY A 312 -18.64 -18.55 12.70
C GLY A 312 -17.58 -17.47 12.48
N MET A 313 -16.34 -17.90 12.24
CA MET A 313 -15.18 -17.02 12.16
C MET A 313 -14.36 -17.31 10.89
N LEU A 314 -13.91 -16.25 10.23
CA LEU A 314 -12.93 -16.29 9.16
C LEU A 314 -11.58 -15.83 9.71
N GLY A 315 -10.61 -16.73 9.69
CA GLY A 315 -9.30 -16.56 10.30
C GLY A 315 -8.16 -16.43 9.30
N LEU A 316 -7.13 -15.70 9.68
CA LEU A 316 -5.86 -15.62 8.98
C LEU A 316 -4.72 -15.83 9.97
N GLY A 317 -3.85 -16.81 9.71
CA GLY A 317 -2.62 -17.00 10.45
C GLY A 317 -1.45 -16.36 9.73
N LEU A 318 -0.78 -15.43 10.39
CA LEU A 318 0.36 -14.68 9.87
C LEU A 318 1.68 -15.34 10.27
N PRO A 319 2.71 -15.30 9.40
CA PRO A 319 4.02 -15.86 9.71
C PRO A 319 4.69 -15.10 10.86
N ILE A 320 5.59 -15.80 11.56
CA ILE A 320 6.43 -15.19 12.60
C ILE A 320 7.37 -14.16 11.93
N GLY A 321 7.44 -12.95 12.49
CA GLY A 321 8.33 -11.89 12.00
C GLY A 321 7.85 -11.19 10.72
N GLY A 322 6.68 -11.53 10.18
CA GLY A 322 6.09 -10.84 9.03
C GLY A 322 5.46 -9.48 9.38
N PRO A 323 5.12 -8.65 8.38
CA PRO A 323 4.46 -7.37 8.57
C PRO A 323 3.13 -7.50 9.33
N ARG A 324 2.87 -6.57 10.26
CA ARG A 324 1.72 -6.63 11.19
C ARG A 324 0.72 -5.48 10.97
N ARG A 325 0.20 -5.32 9.75
CA ARG A 325 -0.91 -4.39 9.45
C ARG A 325 -2.28 -4.98 9.83
N THR A 326 -2.42 -5.35 11.10
CA THR A 326 -3.55 -6.17 11.57
C THR A 326 -4.92 -5.50 11.41
N GLU A 327 -5.01 -4.17 11.48
CA GLU A 327 -6.27 -3.46 11.23
C GLU A 327 -6.69 -3.54 9.77
N GLN A 328 -5.76 -3.26 8.83
CA GLN A 328 -6.03 -3.38 7.40
C GLN A 328 -6.42 -4.81 7.02
N LEU A 329 -5.72 -5.80 7.57
CA LEU A 329 -6.04 -7.21 7.34
C LEU A 329 -7.41 -7.59 7.90
N ALA A 330 -7.79 -7.09 9.08
CA ALA A 330 -9.13 -7.31 9.62
C ALA A 330 -10.21 -6.66 8.73
N THR A 331 -9.96 -5.49 8.15
CA THR A 331 -10.87 -4.85 7.18
C THR A 331 -11.03 -5.70 5.92
N ILE A 332 -9.92 -6.18 5.34
CA ILE A 332 -9.95 -7.06 4.15
C ILE A 332 -10.72 -8.34 4.47
N LEU A 333 -10.39 -9.03 5.57
CA LEU A 333 -11.10 -10.23 6.00
C LEU A 333 -12.58 -9.96 6.29
N GLY A 334 -12.95 -8.77 6.75
CA GLY A 334 -14.35 -8.37 6.94
C GLY A 334 -15.17 -8.39 5.65
N GLU A 335 -14.60 -7.96 4.53
CA GLU A 335 -15.27 -8.02 3.23
C GLU A 335 -15.48 -9.49 2.78
N PHE A 336 -14.46 -10.34 2.93
CA PHE A 336 -14.60 -11.77 2.66
C PHE A 336 -15.56 -12.47 3.61
N ALA A 337 -15.58 -12.10 4.90
CA ALA A 337 -16.46 -12.66 5.91
C ALA A 337 -17.94 -12.43 5.55
N ARG A 338 -18.28 -11.27 4.97
CA ARG A 338 -19.64 -11.01 4.46
C ARG A 338 -20.01 -11.97 3.31
N SER A 339 -19.13 -12.14 2.32
CA SER A 339 -19.34 -13.10 1.22
C SER A 339 -19.51 -14.52 1.75
N ILE A 340 -18.60 -14.96 2.63
CA ILE A 340 -18.66 -16.29 3.26
C ILE A 340 -19.93 -16.47 4.07
N SER A 341 -20.38 -15.45 4.80
CA SER A 341 -21.64 -15.52 5.57
C SER A 341 -22.84 -15.86 4.68
N LEU A 342 -22.92 -15.27 3.49
CA LEU A 342 -24.00 -15.54 2.53
C LEU A 342 -23.93 -16.98 2.01
N VAL A 343 -22.72 -17.44 1.67
CA VAL A 343 -22.48 -18.80 1.19
C VAL A 343 -22.87 -19.83 2.26
N VAL A 344 -22.38 -19.65 3.48
CA VAL A 344 -22.66 -20.56 4.60
C VAL A 344 -24.15 -20.56 4.92
N LYS A 345 -24.80 -19.40 5.04
CA LYS A 345 -26.25 -19.32 5.27
C LYS A 345 -27.05 -20.11 4.23
N ARG A 346 -26.75 -19.94 2.94
CA ARG A 346 -27.37 -20.73 1.86
C ARG A 346 -27.17 -22.23 2.04
N LEU A 347 -25.96 -22.67 2.41
CA LEU A 347 -25.67 -24.09 2.63
C LEU A 347 -26.43 -24.68 3.83
N PHE A 348 -26.63 -23.91 4.91
CA PHE A 348 -27.50 -24.30 6.03
C PHE A 348 -28.97 -24.47 5.59
N GLU A 349 -29.48 -23.54 4.79
CA GLU A 349 -30.83 -23.59 4.24
C GLU A 349 -31.02 -24.83 3.34
N LEU A 350 -30.07 -25.09 2.43
CA LEU A 350 -30.07 -26.28 1.58
C LEU A 350 -30.02 -27.59 2.37
N LEU A 351 -29.21 -27.65 3.43
CA LEU A 351 -29.12 -28.81 4.30
C LEU A 351 -30.46 -29.07 4.99
N SER A 352 -31.06 -28.03 5.56
CA SER A 352 -32.35 -28.11 6.26
C SER A 352 -33.49 -28.51 5.32
N LEU A 353 -33.46 -28.07 4.06
CA LEU A 353 -34.43 -28.48 3.03
C LEU A 353 -34.27 -29.96 2.65
N ARG A 354 -33.03 -30.46 2.50
CA ARG A 354 -32.77 -31.88 2.20
C ARG A 354 -33.24 -32.78 3.34
N GLU A 355 -32.93 -32.43 4.58
CA GLU A 355 -33.39 -33.19 5.75
C GLU A 355 -34.94 -33.25 5.83
N LYS A 356 -35.63 -32.15 5.51
CA LYS A 356 -37.09 -32.15 5.41
C LYS A 356 -37.60 -33.07 4.31
N LEU A 357 -36.98 -33.02 3.13
CA LEU A 357 -37.36 -33.85 1.99
C LEU A 357 -37.16 -35.34 2.29
N ASP A 358 -36.04 -35.71 2.93
CA ASP A 358 -35.71 -37.09 3.30
C ASP A 358 -36.59 -37.62 4.46
N SER A 359 -37.26 -36.73 5.20
CA SER A 359 -38.19 -37.06 6.30
C SER A 359 -39.65 -37.21 5.87
N THR A 360 -39.98 -36.86 4.62
CA THR A 360 -41.28 -37.04 3.96
C THR A 360 -41.25 -38.25 3.04
#